data_AF-A0A4Z0N0F8-F1
#
_entry.id   AF-A0A4Z0N0F8-F1
#
_cell.length_a   1.000
_cell.length_b   1.000
_cell.length_c   1.000
_cell.angle_alpha   90.00
_cell.angle_beta   90.00
_cell.angle_gamma   90.00
#
_symmetry.space_group_name_H-M   'P 1'
#
loop_
_entity.id
_entity.type
_entity.pdbx_description
1 polymer ?
#
loop_
_entity_poly.entity_id
_entity_poly.type
_entity_poly.pdbx_seq_one_letter_code
_entity_poly.pdbx_strand_id
1 'polypeptide(L)'
;RVTKVDAPVQGMLIIVIIQTGLSLMTISPSLNSQFNVLVNLAVVTNIIPYILSMAALVIIQKMANVPSSKAKVANFVAFVGAMYSFYALYSSGEEAMLYGSIVTFLGWTLYGLVSPRFELKNKHG
;
A
#
# COMPACT_ATOMS: atom_id res chain seq x y z
N ARG A 1 -12.48 -17.38 -2.52
CA ARG A 1 -13.95 -17.36 -2.75
C ARG A 1 -14.59 -16.44 -1.71
N VAL A 2 -15.59 -15.65 -2.10
CA VAL A 2 -16.39 -14.85 -1.16
C VAL A 2 -17.58 -15.67 -0.66
N THR A 3 -18.11 -15.28 0.50
CA THR A 3 -19.34 -15.86 1.06
C THR A 3 -20.58 -15.31 0.35
N LYS A 4 -21.78 -15.79 0.73
CA LYS A 4 -23.08 -15.32 0.19
C LYS A 4 -23.38 -13.83 0.44
N VAL A 5 -22.61 -13.17 1.31
CA VAL A 5 -22.71 -11.73 1.61
C VAL A 5 -21.46 -10.97 1.17
N ASP A 6 -20.75 -11.49 0.17
CA ASP A 6 -19.52 -10.94 -0.41
C ASP A 6 -18.32 -10.78 0.55
N ALA A 7 -18.38 -11.35 1.76
CA ALA A 7 -17.27 -11.33 2.70
C ALA A 7 -16.17 -12.35 2.34
N PRO A 8 -14.88 -11.99 2.31
CA PRO A 8 -13.77 -12.87 1.97
C PRO A 8 -13.27 -13.69 3.18
N VAL A 9 -14.14 -14.53 3.75
CA VAL A 9 -13.87 -15.26 5.02
C VAL A 9 -12.60 -16.12 4.97
N GLN A 10 -12.34 -16.80 3.85
CA GLN A 10 -11.11 -17.59 3.70
C GLN A 10 -9.84 -16.72 3.79
N GLY A 11 -9.86 -15.53 3.18
CA GLY A 11 -8.74 -14.60 3.26
C GLY A 11 -8.54 -14.06 4.68
N MET A 12 -9.64 -13.71 5.35
CA MET A 12 -9.59 -13.25 6.74
C MET A 12 -8.99 -14.31 7.67
N LEU A 13 -9.40 -15.59 7.54
CA LEU A 13 -8.84 -16.69 8.34
C LEU A 13 -7.33 -16.89 8.09
N ILE A 14 -6.88 -16.81 6.83
CA ILE A 14 -5.45 -16.91 6.50
C ILE A 14 -4.67 -15.78 7.19
N ILE A 15 -5.16 -14.54 7.10
CA ILE A 15 -4.54 -13.38 7.74
C ILE A 15 -4.47 -13.59 9.26
N VAL A 16 -5.56 -14.03 9.89
CA VAL A 16 -5.61 -14.29 11.35
C VAL A 16 -4.59 -15.35 11.77
N ILE A 17 -4.45 -16.44 11.02
CA ILE A 17 -3.47 -17.49 11.33
C ILE A 17 -2.05 -16.92 11.26
N ILE A 18 -1.73 -16.18 10.21
CA ILE A 18 -0.41 -15.57 10.03
C ILE A 18 -0.13 -14.56 11.15
N GLN A 19 -1.09 -13.67 11.44
CA GLN A 19 -0.95 -12.66 12.50
C GLN A 19 -0.82 -13.29 13.88
N THR A 20 -1.55 -14.36 14.17
CA THR A 20 -1.44 -15.09 15.44
C THR A 20 -0.05 -15.73 15.57
N GLY A 21 0.46 -16.34 14.50
CA GLY A 21 1.82 -16.89 14.46
C GLY A 21 2.88 -15.81 14.71
N LEU A 22 2.79 -14.67 14.01
CA LEU A 22 3.70 -13.53 14.21
C LEU A 22 3.60 -12.95 15.63
N SER A 23 2.40 -12.89 16.21
CA SER A 23 2.20 -12.42 17.59
C SER A 23 2.91 -13.32 18.60
N LEU A 24 2.80 -14.64 18.46
CA LEU A 24 3.53 -15.59 19.33
C LEU A 24 5.06 -15.46 19.22
N MET A 25 5.55 -15.04 18.05
CA MET A 25 6.99 -14.79 17.86
C MET A 25 7.48 -13.58 18.67
N THR A 26 6.63 -12.62 19.04
CA THR A 26 7.06 -11.41 19.78
C THR A 26 7.53 -11.64 21.22
N ILE A 27 7.37 -12.86 21.76
CA ILE A 27 7.72 -13.20 23.14
C ILE A 27 9.25 -13.25 23.37
N SER A 28 10.05 -13.54 22.34
CA SER A 28 11.51 -13.56 22.44
C SER A 28 12.12 -12.18 22.12
N PRO A 29 13.13 -11.69 22.88
CA PRO A 29 13.80 -10.42 22.60
C PRO A 29 14.40 -10.32 21.19
N SER A 30 14.95 -11.42 20.66
CA SER A 30 15.50 -11.47 19.30
C SER A 30 14.42 -11.38 18.21
N LEU A 31 13.26 -11.97 18.47
CA LEU A 31 12.12 -11.99 17.54
C LEU A 31 11.29 -10.71 17.64
N ASN A 32 11.23 -10.05 18.79
CA ASN A 32 10.63 -8.72 18.95
C ASN A 32 11.39 -7.67 18.11
N SER A 33 12.72 -7.73 18.06
CA SER A 33 13.50 -6.87 17.17
C SER A 33 13.13 -7.10 15.69
N GLN A 34 12.96 -8.35 15.27
CA GLN A 34 12.53 -8.68 13.90
C GLN A 34 11.09 -8.22 13.62
N PHE A 35 10.21 -8.29 14.63
CA PHE A 35 8.86 -7.76 14.54
C PHE A 35 8.84 -6.24 14.35
N ASN A 36 9.69 -5.49 15.06
CA ASN A 36 9.81 -4.05 14.87
C ASN A 36 10.28 -3.68 13.44
N VAL A 37 11.17 -4.48 12.84
CA VAL A 37 11.54 -4.33 11.42
C VAL A 37 10.32 -4.56 10.52
N LEU A 38 9.52 -5.59 10.76
CA LEU A 38 8.28 -5.85 10.01
C LEU A 38 7.23 -4.73 10.16
N VAL A 39 7.07 -4.17 11.37
CA VAL A 39 6.16 -3.05 11.63
C VAL A 39 6.64 -1.79 10.88
N ASN A 40 7.92 -1.45 10.95
CA ASN A 40 8.48 -0.30 10.24
C ASN A 40 8.39 -0.49 8.72
N LEU A 41 8.60 -1.71 8.23
CA LEU A 41 8.41 -2.06 6.82
C LEU A 41 6.95 -1.88 6.38
N ALA A 42 5.98 -2.28 7.22
CA ALA A 42 4.56 -2.15 6.92
C ALA A 42 4.13 -0.68 6.71
N VAL A 43 4.75 0.26 7.45
CA VAL A 43 4.55 1.70 7.26
C VAL A 43 4.93 2.12 5.83
N VAL A 44 6.11 1.70 5.36
CA VAL A 44 6.58 2.01 4.01
C VAL A 44 5.67 1.41 2.94
N THR A 45 5.25 0.15 3.09
CA THR A 45 4.37 -0.52 2.12
C THR A 45 2.99 0.13 1.97
N ASN A 46 2.50 0.78 3.03
CA ASN A 46 1.21 1.47 3.01
C ASN A 46 1.33 2.91 2.47
N ILE A 47 2.45 3.60 2.77
CA ILE A 47 2.63 4.99 2.36
C ILE A 47 2.91 5.13 0.86
N ILE A 48 3.64 4.19 0.25
CA ILE A 48 3.96 4.26 -1.19
C ILE A 48 2.67 4.36 -2.05
N PRO A 49 1.65 3.49 -1.87
CA PRO A 49 0.36 3.64 -2.55
C PRO A 49 -0.35 4.98 -2.28
N TYR A 50 -0.23 5.55 -1.08
CA TYR A 50 -0.84 6.83 -0.75
C TYR A 50 -0.19 7.98 -1.53
N ILE A 51 1.14 8.01 -1.61
CA ILE A 51 1.87 8.99 -2.41
C ILE A 51 1.45 8.91 -3.88
N LEU A 52 1.39 7.70 -4.45
CA LEU A 52 0.94 7.49 -5.82
C LEU A 52 -0.51 7.96 -6.04
N SER A 53 -1.40 7.70 -5.07
CA SER A 53 -2.80 8.15 -5.14
C SER A 53 -2.92 9.67 -5.11
N MET A 54 -2.13 10.34 -4.27
CA MET A 54 -2.09 11.80 -4.19
C MET A 54 -1.50 12.43 -5.46
N ALA A 55 -0.50 11.80 -6.07
CA ALA A 55 0.05 12.22 -7.36
C ALA A 55 -0.96 12.05 -8.50
N ALA A 56 -1.72 10.95 -8.52
CA ALA A 56 -2.73 10.68 -9.54
C ALA A 56 -3.98 11.57 -9.41
N LEU A 57 -4.24 12.13 -8.23
CA LEU A 57 -5.47 12.86 -7.91
C LEU A 57 -5.78 13.98 -8.92
N VAL A 58 -4.78 14.78 -9.30
CA VAL A 58 -4.97 15.91 -10.23
C VAL A 58 -5.43 15.42 -11.60
N ILE A 59 -4.88 14.30 -12.07
CA ILE A 59 -5.24 13.70 -13.36
C ILE A 59 -6.67 13.16 -13.29
N ILE A 60 -7.00 12.41 -12.23
CA ILE A 60 -8.34 11.85 -12.01
C ILE A 60 -9.39 12.95 -11.94
N GLN A 61 -9.14 14.04 -11.20
CA GLN A 61 -10.05 15.18 -11.10
C GLN A 61 -10.29 15.86 -12.45
N LYS A 62 -9.24 16.00 -13.28
CA LYS A 62 -9.37 16.56 -14.63
C LYS A 62 -10.22 15.65 -15.53
N MET A 63 -9.97 14.34 -15.52
CA MET A 63 -10.76 13.38 -16.30
C MET A 63 -12.22 13.34 -15.85
N ALA A 64 -12.49 13.52 -14.56
CA ALA A 64 -13.83 13.55 -13.99
C ALA A 64 -14.53 14.93 -14.09
N ASN A 65 -13.93 15.92 -14.77
CA ASN A 65 -14.46 17.29 -14.90
C ASN A 65 -14.85 17.94 -13.55
N VAL A 66 -14.04 17.72 -12.51
CA VAL A 66 -14.32 18.25 -11.17
C VAL A 66 -14.23 19.79 -11.15
N PRO A 67 -15.19 20.51 -10.54
CA PRO A 67 -15.13 21.97 -10.45
C PRO A 67 -13.85 22.48 -9.80
N SER A 68 -13.22 23.51 -10.40
CA SER A 68 -11.90 24.00 -9.97
C SER A 68 -11.84 24.45 -8.51
N SER A 69 -12.95 24.94 -7.95
CA SER A 69 -13.04 25.33 -6.53
C SER A 69 -12.85 24.12 -5.60
N LYS A 70 -13.51 22.99 -5.90
CA LYS A 70 -13.38 21.75 -5.12
C LYS A 70 -12.03 21.06 -5.36
N ALA A 71 -11.56 21.07 -6.61
CA ALA A 71 -10.26 20.52 -6.98
C ALA A 71 -9.10 21.21 -6.24
N LYS A 72 -9.13 22.55 -6.11
CA LYS A 72 -8.10 23.31 -5.37
C LYS A 72 -7.97 22.86 -3.91
N VAL A 73 -9.10 22.71 -3.20
CA VAL A 73 -9.10 22.26 -1.81
C VAL A 73 -8.55 20.84 -1.70
N ALA A 74 -9.04 19.92 -2.54
CA ALA A 74 -8.58 18.54 -2.54
C ALA A 74 -7.08 18.42 -2.90
N ASN A 75 -6.58 19.21 -3.84
CA ASN A 75 -5.17 19.23 -4.21
C ASN A 75 -4.29 19.81 -3.11
N PHE A 76 -4.78 20.80 -2.37
CA PHE A 76 -4.07 21.32 -1.20
C PHE A 76 -3.96 20.25 -0.10
N VAL A 77 -5.06 19.56 0.21
CA VAL A 77 -5.04 18.46 1.19
C VAL A 77 -4.14 17.33 0.73
N ALA A 78 -4.18 16.94 -0.55
CA ALA A 78 -3.29 15.93 -1.10
C ALA A 78 -1.82 16.35 -1.05
N PHE A 79 -1.52 17.63 -1.26
CA PHE A 79 -0.16 18.14 -1.10
C PHE A 79 0.32 18.02 0.35
N VAL A 80 -0.48 18.46 1.33
CA VAL A 80 -0.15 18.32 2.76
C VAL A 80 0.00 16.86 3.15
N GLY A 81 -0.90 15.99 2.67
CA GLY A 81 -0.83 14.55 2.87
C GLY A 81 0.45 13.94 2.30
N ALA A 82 0.86 14.36 1.09
CA ALA A 82 2.09 13.89 0.47
C ALA A 82 3.32 14.33 1.28
N MET A 83 3.35 15.58 1.75
CA MET A 83 4.42 16.07 2.62
C MET A 83 4.52 15.27 3.92
N TYR A 84 3.38 14.98 4.57
CA TYR A 84 3.34 14.15 5.76
C TYR A 84 3.80 12.71 5.48
N SER A 85 3.38 12.14 4.35
CA SER A 85 3.83 10.81 3.90
C SER A 85 5.34 10.74 3.71
N PHE A 86 5.97 11.76 3.11
CA PHE A 86 7.43 11.81 2.99
C PHE A 86 8.11 11.94 4.36
N TYR A 87 7.56 12.74 5.26
CA TYR A 87 8.06 12.83 6.64
C TYR A 87 7.98 11.48 7.36
N ALA A 88 6.85 10.79 7.27
CA ALA A 88 6.66 9.48 7.89
C ALA A 88 7.63 8.43 7.32
N LEU A 89 7.83 8.40 6.00
CA LEU A 89 8.84 7.54 5.36
C LEU A 89 10.25 7.83 5.89
N TYR A 90 10.64 9.09 5.93
CA TYR A 90 11.94 9.50 6.46
C TYR A 90 12.11 9.07 7.94
N SER A 91 11.06 9.23 8.75
CA SER A 91 11.08 8.85 10.16
C SER A 91 11.08 7.33 10.41
N SER A 92 10.73 6.51 9.42
CA SER A 92 10.63 5.04 9.55
C SER A 92 12.00 4.34 9.59
N GLY A 93 13.09 5.06 9.25
CA GLY A 93 14.46 4.57 9.29
C GLY A 93 14.97 3.96 7.97
N GLU A 94 16.29 3.93 7.82
CA GLU A 94 16.96 3.50 6.58
C GLU A 94 16.69 2.04 6.22
N GLU A 95 16.70 1.15 7.23
CA GLU A 95 16.47 -0.28 7.04
C GLU A 95 15.06 -0.56 6.49
N ALA A 96 14.04 0.09 7.07
CA ALA A 96 12.66 -0.02 6.61
C ALA A 96 12.49 0.51 5.19
N MET A 97 13.15 1.63 4.85
CA MET A 97 13.14 2.20 3.51
C MET A 97 13.82 1.28 2.49
N LEU A 98 14.95 0.67 2.84
CA LEU A 98 15.65 -0.29 1.99
C LEU A 98 14.75 -1.50 1.68
N TYR A 99 14.28 -2.21 2.71
CA TYR A 99 13.43 -3.37 2.51
C TYR A 99 12.10 -3.01 1.82
N GLY A 100 11.51 -1.87 2.17
CA GLY A 100 10.27 -1.37 1.55
C GLY A 100 10.44 -1.09 0.07
N SER A 101 11.56 -0.50 -0.34
CA SER A 101 11.88 -0.27 -1.75
C SER A 101 12.06 -1.58 -2.51
N ILE A 102 12.78 -2.56 -1.95
CA ILE A 102 12.98 -3.88 -2.56
C ILE A 102 11.64 -4.58 -2.78
N VAL A 103 10.78 -4.62 -1.75
CA VAL A 103 9.45 -5.24 -1.84
C VAL A 103 8.59 -4.52 -2.88
N THR A 104 8.66 -3.19 -2.96
CA THR A 104 7.91 -2.40 -3.94
C THR A 104 8.35 -2.72 -5.37
N PHE A 105 9.66 -2.72 -5.64
CA PHE A 105 10.19 -3.05 -6.96
C PHE A 105 9.85 -4.48 -7.36
N LEU A 106 9.97 -5.44 -6.45
CA LEU A 106 9.53 -6.82 -6.68
C LEU A 106 8.03 -6.88 -7.02
N GLY A 107 7.20 -6.12 -6.30
CA GLY A 107 5.77 -6.01 -6.58
C GLY A 107 5.49 -5.49 -8.00
N TRP A 108 6.21 -4.46 -8.45
CA TRP A 108 6.08 -3.94 -9.82
C TRP A 108 6.58 -4.94 -10.87
N THR A 109 7.67 -5.65 -10.61
CA THR A 109 8.17 -6.70 -11.52
C THR A 109 7.15 -7.83 -11.65
N LEU A 110 6.61 -8.33 -10.52
CA LEU A 110 5.57 -9.36 -10.52
C LEU A 110 4.31 -8.88 -11.24
N TYR A 111 3.89 -7.64 -11.00
CA TYR A 111 2.78 -7.04 -11.72
C TYR A 111 3.05 -7.02 -13.23
N GLY A 112 4.23 -6.60 -13.68
CA GLY A 112 4.58 -6.59 -15.11
C GLY A 112 4.56 -7.97 -15.77
N LEU A 113 4.90 -9.04 -15.04
CA LEU A 113 4.80 -10.42 -15.54
C LEU A 113 3.35 -10.90 -15.67
N VAL A 114 2.48 -10.39 -14.80
CA VAL A 114 1.10 -10.85 -14.66
C VAL A 114 0.12 -9.97 -15.44
N SER A 115 0.43 -8.68 -15.62
CA SER A 115 -0.43 -7.67 -16.25
C SER A 115 -0.88 -8.01 -17.66
N PRO A 116 -0.08 -8.67 -18.55
CA PRO A 116 -0.56 -8.99 -19.89
C PRO A 116 -1.80 -9.87 -19.88
N ARG A 117 -1.95 -10.75 -18.89
CA ARG A 117 -3.13 -11.61 -18.75
C ARG A 117 -4.41 -10.84 -18.42
N PHE A 118 -4.28 -9.68 -17.78
CA PHE A 118 -5.40 -8.86 -17.34
C PHE A 118 -5.73 -7.74 -18.33
N GLU A 119 -4.70 -7.05 -18.83
CA GLU A 119 -4.89 -5.91 -19.73
C GLU A 119 -5.24 -6.33 -21.16
N LEU A 120 -4.69 -7.44 -21.67
CA LEU A 120 -5.01 -7.92 -23.02
C LEU A 120 -6.38 -8.60 -23.07
N LYS A 121 -6.83 -9.23 -21.98
CA LYS A 121 -8.16 -9.85 -21.89
C LYS A 121 -9.29 -8.82 -21.95
N ASN A 122 -9.06 -7.59 -21.50
CA ASN A 122 -10.03 -6.49 -21.52
C ASN A 122 -10.10 -5.72 -22.86
N LYS A 123 -9.30 -6.09 -23.87
CA LYS A 123 -9.30 -5.44 -25.20
C LYS A 123 -10.19 -6.12 -26.25
N HIS A 124 -11.01 -7.10 -25.86
CA HIS A 124 -11.98 -7.77 -26.75
C HIS A 124 -13.45 -7.37 -26.49
N GLY A 125 -13.67 -6.16 -25.97
CA GLY A 125 -14.99 -5.53 -25.88
C GLY A 125 -15.15 -4.45 -26.94
#